data_AF-A0A917ISC5-F1
#
_entry.id   AF-A0A917ISC5-F1
#
_cell.length_a   1.000
_cell.length_b   1.000
_cell.length_c   1.000
_cell.angle_alpha   90.00
_cell.angle_beta   90.00
_cell.angle_gamma   90.00
#
_symmetry.space_group_name_H-M   'P 1'
#
loop_
_entity.id
_entity.type
_entity.pdbx_description
1 polymer ?
#
loop_
_entity_poly.entity_id
_entity_poly.type
_entity_poly.pdbx_seq_one_letter_code
_entity_poly.pdbx_strand_id
1 'polypeptide(L)'
;MVALLAKRGVHIFTEMDGEGENSYSYIFSNEMLNNRMVITLEQHLLNAEEGEYETVISVSFTTNEDAYEFYICHDDRPVIPPLYLYRIILDTIETIQDSTPDTLLQNLVEISTGSASTEEYTDKEIRNNYYNGVISKIDTALKLYSEHKAENN
;
A
#
# COMPACT_ATOMS: atom_id res chain seq x y z
N MET A 1 14.97 3.75 6.44
CA MET A 1 13.53 3.94 6.16
C MET A 1 12.67 3.65 7.39
N VAL A 2 12.59 2.39 7.85
CA VAL A 2 11.75 1.96 9.00
C VAL A 2 11.88 2.88 10.23
N ALA A 3 13.08 3.08 10.76
CA ALA A 3 13.29 3.91 11.94
C ALA A 3 12.92 5.40 11.76
N LEU A 4 12.93 5.91 10.52
CA LEU A 4 12.52 7.28 10.21
C LEU A 4 11.00 7.42 10.16
N LEU A 5 10.32 6.44 9.57
CA LEU A 5 8.86 6.37 9.51
C LEU A 5 8.26 6.11 10.91
N ALA A 6 8.89 5.24 11.71
CA ALA A 6 8.48 5.01 13.10
C ALA A 6 8.47 6.30 13.96
N LYS A 7 9.44 7.20 13.76
CA LYS A 7 9.47 8.52 14.44
C LYS A 7 8.30 9.43 14.07
N ARG A 8 7.61 9.15 12.96
CA ARG A 8 6.40 9.84 12.51
C ARG A 8 5.11 9.10 12.89
N GLY A 9 5.19 8.04 13.69
CA GLY A 9 4.03 7.22 14.05
C GLY A 9 3.54 6.32 12.91
N VAL A 10 4.40 6.03 11.94
CA VAL A 10 4.12 5.15 10.80
C VAL A 10 4.73 3.78 11.09
N HIS A 11 3.91 2.75 10.99
CA HIS A 11 4.28 1.35 11.14
C HIS A 11 4.57 0.75 9.77
N ILE A 12 5.51 -0.19 9.73
CA ILE A 12 5.85 -0.96 8.54
C ILE A 12 6.01 -2.41 8.97
N PHE A 13 5.27 -3.30 8.31
CA PHE A 13 5.42 -4.74 8.45
C PHE A 13 5.70 -5.33 7.08
N THR A 14 6.76 -6.13 6.98
CA THR A 14 7.18 -6.74 5.72
C THR A 14 7.03 -8.24 5.82
N GLU A 15 6.30 -8.82 4.88
CA GLU A 15 6.24 -10.25 4.61
C GLU A 15 7.05 -10.54 3.34
N MET A 16 7.66 -11.72 3.29
CA MET A 16 8.27 -12.26 2.08
C MET A 16 7.47 -13.48 1.66
N ASP A 17 7.46 -13.75 0.36
CA ASP A 17 6.93 -15.01 -0.12
C ASP A 17 7.79 -16.20 0.35
N GLY A 18 7.31 -17.42 0.09
CA GLY A 18 7.99 -18.64 0.57
C GLY A 18 9.39 -18.84 0.00
N GLU A 19 9.71 -18.19 -1.12
CA GLU A 19 10.99 -18.30 -1.83
C GLU A 19 11.93 -17.13 -1.50
N GLY A 20 11.42 -16.07 -0.90
CA GLY A 20 12.16 -14.85 -0.55
C GLY A 20 12.43 -13.94 -1.75
N GLU A 21 11.76 -14.18 -2.88
CA GLU A 21 11.94 -13.44 -4.13
C GLU A 21 11.05 -12.20 -4.19
N ASN A 22 9.87 -12.28 -3.57
CA ASN A 22 8.90 -11.20 -3.52
C ASN A 22 8.72 -10.71 -2.08
N SER A 23 8.59 -9.40 -1.92
CA SER A 23 8.33 -8.78 -0.61
C SER A 23 7.14 -7.84 -0.65
N TYR A 24 6.35 -7.89 0.43
CA TYR A 24 5.13 -7.13 0.60
C TYR A 24 5.22 -6.37 1.91
N SER A 25 5.36 -5.05 1.82
CA SER A 25 5.44 -4.17 2.97
C SER A 25 4.13 -3.40 3.15
N TYR A 26 3.47 -3.61 4.29
CA TYR A 26 2.26 -2.90 4.71
C TYR A 26 2.63 -1.71 5.58
N ILE A 27 2.31 -0.52 5.11
CA ILE A 27 2.73 0.76 5.69
C ILE A 27 1.50 1.57 6.07
N PHE A 28 1.41 1.99 7.33
CA PHE A 28 0.22 2.71 7.81
C PHE A 28 0.50 3.49 9.10
N SER A 29 -0.27 4.55 9.33
CA SER A 29 -0.47 5.14 10.65
C SER A 29 -1.73 4.57 11.30
N ASN A 30 -1.91 4.79 12.62
CA ASN A 30 -3.16 4.42 13.30
C ASN A 30 -4.39 5.07 12.66
N GLU A 31 -4.26 6.32 12.22
CA GLU A 31 -5.34 7.07 11.58
C GLU A 31 -5.73 6.45 10.24
N MET A 32 -4.76 6.12 9.39
CA MET A 32 -5.01 5.44 8.13
C MET A 32 -5.72 4.11 8.35
N LEU A 33 -5.25 3.31 9.32
CA LEU A 33 -5.82 2.00 9.59
C LEU A 33 -7.27 2.09 10.11
N ASN A 34 -7.57 3.11 10.94
CA ASN A 34 -8.94 3.40 11.39
C ASN A 34 -9.85 3.80 10.22
N ASN A 35 -9.30 4.44 9.20
CA ASN A 35 -9.98 4.80 7.96
C ASN A 35 -9.92 3.68 6.89
N ARG A 36 -9.59 2.44 7.29
CA ARG A 36 -9.52 1.27 6.40
C ARG A 36 -8.59 1.53 5.20
N MET A 37 -7.43 2.12 5.47
CA MET A 37 -6.45 2.53 4.47
C MET A 37 -5.06 1.99 4.80
N VAL A 38 -4.33 1.56 3.77
CA VAL A 38 -2.95 1.09 3.87
C VAL A 38 -2.16 1.53 2.63
N ILE A 39 -0.86 1.79 2.81
CA ILE A 39 0.09 1.86 1.70
C ILE A 39 0.77 0.50 1.57
N THR A 40 0.82 -0.07 0.38
CA THR A 40 1.61 -1.26 0.08
C THR A 40 2.84 -0.89 -0.74
N LEU A 41 4.01 -1.34 -0.30
CA LEU A 41 5.23 -1.39 -1.09
C LEU A 41 5.47 -2.85 -1.45
N GLU A 42 5.29 -3.18 -2.73
CA GLU A 42 5.51 -4.50 -3.29
C GLU A 42 6.79 -4.48 -4.12
N GLN A 43 7.65 -5.49 -3.93
CA GLN A 43 8.87 -5.65 -4.72
C GLN A 43 8.91 -7.08 -5.23
N HIS A 44 8.99 -7.23 -6.55
CA HIS A 44 8.90 -8.51 -7.24
C HIS A 44 10.14 -8.77 -8.10
N LEU A 45 10.53 -10.04 -8.17
CA LEU A 45 11.40 -10.58 -9.21
C LEU A 45 10.51 -11.28 -10.24
N LEU A 46 10.21 -10.60 -11.36
CA LEU A 46 9.29 -11.12 -12.37
C LEU A 46 9.94 -12.22 -13.21
N ASN A 47 11.22 -12.02 -13.57
CA ASN A 47 12.00 -13.01 -14.30
C ASN A 47 13.47 -12.93 -13.89
N ALA A 48 13.94 -13.96 -13.17
CA ALA A 48 15.32 -14.06 -12.72
C ALA A 48 16.34 -14.17 -13.86
N GLU A 49 15.97 -14.83 -14.97
CA GLU A 49 16.86 -15.04 -16.12
C GLU A 49 17.03 -13.76 -16.95
N GLU A 50 15.95 -12.99 -17.08
CA GLU A 50 15.93 -11.73 -17.85
C GLU A 50 16.26 -10.51 -16.99
N GLY A 51 16.32 -10.68 -15.66
CA GLY A 51 16.56 -9.60 -14.72
C GLY A 51 15.42 -8.58 -14.72
N GLU A 52 14.18 -9.06 -14.83
CA GLU A 52 12.98 -8.23 -14.77
C GLU A 52 12.53 -8.09 -13.31
N TYR A 53 12.45 -6.84 -12.86
CA TYR A 53 12.05 -6.48 -11.50
C TYR A 53 10.86 -5.55 -11.57
N GLU A 54 10.09 -5.53 -10.49
CA GLU A 54 9.01 -4.57 -10.33
C GLU A 54 8.98 -4.07 -8.90
N THR A 55 8.88 -2.77 -8.73
CA THR A 55 8.53 -2.15 -7.45
C THR A 55 7.29 -1.31 -7.63
N VAL A 56 6.28 -1.59 -6.81
CA VAL A 56 5.00 -0.88 -6.81
C VAL A 56 4.78 -0.26 -5.43
N ILE A 57 4.43 1.02 -5.40
CA ILE A 57 3.85 1.65 -4.21
C ILE A 57 2.41 1.99 -4.55
N SER A 58 1.46 1.50 -3.76
CA SER A 58 0.05 1.86 -3.91
C SER A 58 -0.61 2.22 -2.58
N VAL A 59 -1.64 3.06 -2.66
CA VAL A 59 -2.58 3.32 -1.55
C VAL A 59 -3.83 2.51 -1.83
N SER A 60 -4.22 1.65 -0.89
CA SER A 60 -5.45 0.87 -0.96
C SER A 60 -6.37 1.28 0.18
N PHE A 61 -7.65 1.54 -0.11
CA PHE A 61 -8.64 1.77 0.94
C PHE A 61 -10.06 1.38 0.50
N THR A 62 -10.94 1.21 1.50
CA THR A 62 -12.35 0.85 1.29
C THR A 62 -13.28 1.90 1.85
N THR A 63 -14.34 2.22 1.13
CA THR A 63 -15.56 2.82 1.68
C THR A 63 -16.57 1.71 1.98
N ASN A 64 -17.78 2.07 2.43
CA ASN A 64 -18.85 1.08 2.66
C ASN A 64 -19.33 0.40 1.38
N GLU A 65 -19.09 1.00 0.21
CA GLU A 65 -19.67 0.57 -1.06
C GLU A 65 -18.60 0.12 -2.06
N ASP A 66 -17.40 0.68 -1.97
CA ASP A 66 -16.36 0.50 -2.97
C ASP A 66 -14.95 0.36 -2.37
N ALA A 67 -14.07 -0.29 -3.13
CA ALA A 67 -12.66 -0.37 -2.85
C ALA A 67 -11.88 0.39 -3.93
N TYR A 68 -10.82 1.06 -3.50
CA TYR A 68 -9.98 1.88 -4.35
C TYR A 68 -8.52 1.48 -4.19
N GLU A 69 -7.76 1.57 -5.28
CA GLU A 69 -6.32 1.47 -5.29
C GLU A 69 -5.72 2.56 -6.18
N PHE A 70 -4.73 3.27 -5.64
CA PHE A 70 -3.99 4.33 -6.33
C PHE A 70 -2.52 3.94 -6.42
N TYR A 71 -2.02 3.74 -7.63
CA TYR A 71 -0.63 3.37 -7.88
C TYR A 71 0.23 4.63 -7.88
N ILE A 72 1.02 4.84 -6.82
CA ILE A 72 1.85 6.04 -6.63
C ILE A 72 3.17 5.93 -7.39
N CYS A 73 3.76 4.74 -7.41
CA CYS A 73 5.03 4.49 -8.06
C CYS A 73 5.01 3.12 -8.69
N HIS A 74 5.51 3.05 -9.92
CA HIS A 74 5.84 1.84 -10.64
C HIS A 74 7.26 2.01 -11.20
N ASP A 75 8.16 1.09 -10.87
CA ASP A 75 9.57 1.20 -11.21
C ASP A 75 10.16 -0.19 -11.46
N ASP A 76 10.83 -0.36 -12.59
CA ASP A 76 11.32 -1.63 -13.12
C ASP A 76 12.83 -1.85 -12.87
N ARG A 77 13.46 -0.95 -12.10
CA ARG A 77 14.90 -1.04 -11.85
C ARG A 77 15.21 -2.14 -10.82
N PRO A 78 16.34 -2.84 -10.98
CA PRO A 78 16.76 -3.91 -10.06
C PRO A 78 17.02 -3.42 -8.63
N VAL A 79 17.38 -2.13 -8.47
CA VAL A 79 17.63 -1.53 -7.16
C VAL A 79 17.10 -0.11 -7.15
N ILE A 80 16.22 0.16 -6.19
CA ILE A 80 15.72 1.50 -5.91
C ILE A 80 16.37 2.02 -4.63
N PRO A 81 16.97 3.23 -4.65
CA PRO A 81 17.59 3.78 -3.46
C PRO A 81 16.57 3.91 -2.31
N PRO A 82 16.87 3.42 -1.09
CA PRO A 82 15.91 3.46 0.02
C PRO A 82 15.43 4.85 0.41
N LEU A 83 16.21 5.90 0.11
CA LEU A 83 15.81 7.28 0.34
C LEU A 83 14.67 7.72 -0.59
N TYR A 84 14.64 7.22 -1.83
CA TYR A 84 13.58 7.51 -2.80
C TYR A 84 12.27 6.88 -2.34
N LEU A 85 12.29 5.58 -2.01
CA LEU A 85 11.13 4.88 -1.45
C LEU A 85 10.62 5.58 -0.19
N TYR A 86 11.52 5.92 0.73
CA TYR A 86 11.16 6.66 1.94
C TYR A 86 10.46 7.99 1.62
N ARG A 87 10.98 8.77 0.67
CA ARG A 87 10.38 10.08 0.36
C ARG A 87 9.03 9.93 -0.33
N ILE A 88 8.89 9.01 -1.28
CA ILE A 88 7.60 8.73 -1.93
C ILE A 88 6.56 8.33 -0.89
N ILE A 89 6.87 7.36 -0.03
CA ILE A 89 5.96 6.93 1.05
C ILE A 89 5.60 8.10 1.96
N LEU A 90 6.58 8.91 2.35
CA LEU A 90 6.34 10.05 3.23
C LEU A 90 5.48 11.13 2.55
N ASP A 91 5.74 11.45 1.28
CA ASP A 91 4.93 12.37 0.48
C ASP A 91 3.49 11.89 0.38
N THR A 92 3.28 10.59 0.09
CA THR A 92 1.94 10.00 0.04
C THR A 92 1.20 10.12 1.38
N ILE A 93 1.89 9.87 2.50
CA ILE A 93 1.30 10.01 3.83
C ILE A 93 0.97 11.49 4.12
N GLU A 94 1.88 12.41 3.79
CA GLU A 94 1.66 13.86 3.94
C GLU A 94 0.44 14.30 3.10
N THR A 95 0.30 13.84 1.85
CA THR A 95 -0.89 14.07 1.02
C THR A 95 -2.17 13.54 1.66
N ILE A 96 -2.16 12.32 2.21
CA ILE A 96 -3.33 11.74 2.88
C ILE A 96 -3.72 12.56 4.12
N GLN A 97 -2.74 12.99 4.90
CA GLN A 97 -2.96 13.77 6.13
C GLN A 97 -3.46 15.19 5.87
N ASP A 98 -2.99 15.80 4.79
CA ASP A 98 -3.41 17.15 4.38
C ASP A 98 -4.76 17.15 3.64
N SER A 99 -5.31 15.95 3.35
CA SER A 99 -6.60 15.79 2.69
C SER A 99 -7.78 15.84 3.65
N THR A 100 -8.92 16.31 3.14
CA THR A 100 -10.24 16.15 3.76
C THR A 100 -11.01 14.98 3.11
N PRO A 101 -12.10 14.49 3.72
CA PRO A 101 -12.93 13.46 3.08
C PRO A 101 -13.37 13.80 1.65
N ASP A 102 -13.64 15.08 1.38
CA ASP A 102 -14.09 15.56 0.06
C ASP A 102 -12.94 15.71 -0.97
N THR A 103 -11.69 15.81 -0.51
CA THR A 103 -10.52 16.07 -1.38
C THR A 103 -9.58 14.89 -1.52
N LEU A 104 -9.68 13.90 -0.63
CA LEU A 104 -8.80 12.73 -0.57
C LEU A 104 -8.67 12.01 -1.92
N LEU A 105 -9.80 11.68 -2.55
CA LEU A 105 -9.80 10.97 -3.84
C LEU A 105 -9.07 11.78 -4.91
N GLN A 106 -9.40 13.07 -5.04
CA GLN A 106 -8.79 13.96 -6.03
C GLN A 106 -7.27 14.08 -5.80
N ASN A 107 -6.86 14.29 -4.55
CA ASN A 107 -5.45 14.42 -4.19
C ASN A 107 -4.67 13.12 -4.48
N LEU A 108 -5.28 11.95 -4.23
CA LEU A 108 -4.67 10.66 -4.55
C LEU A 108 -4.57 10.40 -6.05
N VAL A 109 -5.56 10.81 -6.84
CA VAL A 109 -5.48 10.77 -8.32
C VAL A 109 -4.33 11.66 -8.83
N GLU A 110 -4.18 12.85 -8.26
CA GLU A 110 -3.16 13.80 -8.71
C GLU A 110 -1.72 13.30 -8.50
N ILE A 111 -1.48 12.48 -7.48
CA ILE A 111 -0.16 11.93 -7.17
C ILE A 111 0.05 10.51 -7.70
N SER A 112 -0.96 9.89 -8.32
CA SER A 112 -0.87 8.53 -8.83
C SER A 112 -0.51 8.48 -10.32
N THR A 113 0.15 7.40 -10.73
CA THR A 113 0.37 7.04 -12.14
C THR A 113 -0.80 6.24 -12.72
N GLY A 114 -1.71 5.79 -11.86
CA GLY A 114 -2.92 5.07 -12.22
C GLY A 114 -3.82 4.86 -11.00
N SER A 115 -5.08 4.56 -11.25
CA SER A 115 -6.05 4.21 -10.22
C SER A 115 -6.98 3.13 -10.72
N ALA A 116 -7.51 2.34 -9.81
CA ALA A 116 -8.60 1.41 -10.06
C ALA A 116 -9.59 1.45 -8.90
N SER A 117 -10.86 1.20 -9.22
CA SER A 117 -11.94 1.13 -8.25
C SER A 117 -12.95 0.06 -8.61
N THR A 118 -13.68 -0.44 -7.61
CA THR A 118 -14.77 -1.40 -7.85
C THR A 118 -15.88 -0.86 -8.76
N GLU A 119 -16.05 0.46 -8.85
CA GLU A 119 -17.04 1.13 -9.71
C GLU A 119 -16.81 0.87 -11.21
N GLU A 120 -15.56 0.61 -11.60
CA GLU A 120 -15.16 0.38 -13.00
C GLU A 120 -15.55 -1.02 -13.50
N TYR A 121 -15.87 -1.94 -12.58
CA TYR A 121 -16.18 -3.33 -12.91
C TYR A 121 -17.69 -3.59 -12.90
N THR A 122 -18.24 -3.84 -14.09
CA THR A 122 -19.66 -4.20 -14.26
C THR A 122 -19.93 -5.67 -13.94
N ASP A 123 -18.92 -6.53 -14.11
CA ASP A 123 -19.01 -7.94 -13.74
C ASP A 123 -18.90 -8.10 -12.21
N LYS A 124 -19.89 -8.77 -11.62
CA LYS A 124 -20.00 -8.91 -10.17
C LYS A 124 -18.90 -9.78 -9.58
N GLU A 125 -18.44 -10.81 -10.29
CA GLU A 125 -17.38 -11.68 -9.82
C GLU A 125 -16.05 -10.93 -9.81
N ILE A 126 -15.73 -10.23 -10.89
CA ILE A 126 -14.52 -9.40 -10.97
C ILE A 126 -14.54 -8.30 -9.90
N ARG A 127 -15.68 -7.59 -9.77
CA ARG A 127 -15.85 -6.56 -8.74
C ARG A 127 -15.62 -7.09 -7.33
N ASN A 128 -16.20 -8.25 -7.01
CA ASN A 128 -16.02 -8.88 -5.70
C ASN A 128 -14.59 -9.33 -5.46
N ASN A 129 -13.94 -9.92 -6.46
CA ASN A 129 -12.55 -10.36 -6.37
C ASN A 129 -11.61 -9.17 -6.11
N TYR A 130 -11.82 -8.07 -6.83
CA TYR A 130 -11.05 -6.84 -6.63
C TYR A 130 -11.27 -6.25 -5.22
N TYR A 131 -12.53 -6.13 -4.79
CA TYR A 131 -12.89 -5.65 -3.45
C TYR A 131 -12.25 -6.50 -2.35
N ASN A 132 -12.32 -7.82 -2.48
CA ASN A 132 -11.73 -8.76 -1.52
C ASN A 132 -10.18 -8.68 -1.52
N GLY A 133 -9.56 -8.42 -2.66
CA GLY A 133 -8.12 -8.19 -2.75
C GLY A 133 -7.68 -6.98 -1.93
N VAL A 134 -8.36 -5.85 -2.08
CA VAL A 134 -8.10 -4.63 -1.29
C VAL A 134 -8.35 -4.86 0.20
N ILE A 135 -9.46 -5.50 0.56
CA ILE A 135 -9.75 -5.84 1.97
C ILE A 135 -8.66 -6.72 2.56
N SER A 136 -8.18 -7.72 1.82
CA SER A 136 -7.13 -8.63 2.29
C SER A 136 -5.87 -7.86 2.69
N LYS A 137 -5.46 -6.85 1.90
CA LYS A 137 -4.31 -5.99 2.24
C LYS A 137 -4.52 -5.25 3.58
N ILE A 138 -5.70 -4.68 3.79
CA ILE A 138 -6.05 -3.94 5.01
C ILE A 138 -6.13 -4.88 6.22
N ASP A 139 -6.77 -6.04 6.06
CA ASP A 139 -6.96 -7.01 7.14
C ASP A 139 -5.62 -7.67 7.54
N THR A 140 -4.72 -7.92 6.59
CA THR A 140 -3.34 -8.35 6.87
C THR A 140 -2.59 -7.29 7.68
N ALA A 141 -2.67 -6.01 7.30
CA ALA A 141 -2.06 -4.92 8.06
C ALA A 141 -2.60 -4.84 9.50
N LEU A 142 -3.91 -4.98 9.69
CA LEU A 142 -4.58 -5.02 10.99
C LEU A 142 -4.11 -6.21 11.86
N LYS A 143 -4.00 -7.40 11.25
CA LYS A 143 -3.52 -8.60 11.91
C LYS A 143 -2.08 -8.42 12.41
N LEU A 144 -1.17 -8.05 11.52
CA LEU A 144 0.25 -7.83 11.84
C LEU A 144 0.43 -6.78 12.94
N TYR A 145 -0.35 -5.70 12.90
CA TYR A 145 -0.32 -4.68 13.93
C TYR A 145 -0.79 -5.20 15.30
N SER A 146 -1.82 -6.04 15.31
CA SER A 146 -2.39 -6.61 16.53
C SER A 146 -1.44 -7.62 17.18
N GLU A 147 -0.79 -8.47 16.38
CA GLU A 147 0.23 -9.41 16.83
C GLU A 147 1.42 -8.68 17.46
N HIS A 148 1.92 -7.63 16.80
CA HIS A 148 3.01 -6.80 17.33
C HIS A 148 2.65 -6.13 18.66
N LYS A 149 1.39 -5.70 18.85
CA LYS A 149 0.94 -5.17 20.14
C LYS A 149 0.87 -6.23 21.23
N ALA A 150 0.51 -7.47 20.90
CA ALA A 150 0.43 -8.56 21.86
C ALA A 150 1.83 -9.00 22.36
N GLU A 151 2.85 -8.95 21.51
CA GLU A 151 4.23 -9.30 21.87
C GLU A 151 4.94 -8.27 22.77
N ASN A 152 4.46 -7.03 22.78
CA ASN A 152 5.07 -5.91 23.49
C ASN A 152 4.28 -5.46 24.75
N ASN A 153 3.28 -6.23 25.17
CA ASN A 153 2.52 -6.05 26.42
C ASN A 153 2.78 -7.21 27.38
#